data_AF-A7SM92-F1
#
_entry.id   AF-A7SM92-F1
#
_cell.length_a   1.000
_cell.length_b   1.000
_cell.length_c   1.000
_cell.angle_alpha   90.00
_cell.angle_beta   90.00
_cell.angle_gamma   90.00
#
_symmetry.space_group_name_H-M   'P 1'
#
loop_
_entity.id
_entity.type
_entity.pdbx_description
1 polymer ?
#
loop_
_entity_poly.entity_id
_entity_poly.type
_entity_poly.pdbx_seq_one_letter_code
_entity_poly.pdbx_strand_id
1 'polypeptide(L)'
;MSINVPSLGLNKKPTLQLEREKLEKDQAEAIAKATSPIETAVKEKHIRSAIIGTWQEKGASIFWACLGRMPLPSQVIMCWKAMFLVHKLLREGHPAALQESFKYRQLLKDMEQFWQHSPKGGYGVLISYYLKVLIAKIDFHQKNSFIPGTLKSTTGGDIQYPSTSNDDYFQLAVELFDYMDTLIDLEKKIFATLDRFRSNSQIQAVQCRICPFPVIIQECSGLYAISLDLMHRLHAGLPDELLAAHRERFYQQYKDLKTFYFDAGNMAYVKALCVVPSLSETPPVFAKMR
;
A
#
# COMPACT_ATOMS: atom_id res chain seq x y z
N MET A 1 -26.19 17.01 -62.85
CA MET A 1 -25.06 16.57 -62.00
C MET A 1 -25.47 16.75 -60.55
N SER A 2 -25.89 15.67 -59.89
CA SER A 2 -26.31 15.71 -58.48
C SER A 2 -25.06 15.56 -57.62
N ILE A 3 -24.70 16.63 -56.91
CA ILE A 3 -23.54 16.63 -56.01
C ILE A 3 -23.94 15.85 -54.75
N ASN A 4 -23.32 14.68 -54.58
CA ASN A 4 -23.49 13.83 -53.41
C ASN A 4 -22.63 14.42 -52.27
N VAL A 5 -23.26 15.08 -51.30
CA VAL A 5 -22.58 15.60 -50.12
C VAL A 5 -22.37 14.44 -49.14
N PRO A 6 -21.14 14.13 -48.69
CA PRO A 6 -20.92 13.07 -47.72
C PRO A 6 -21.54 13.48 -46.38
N SER A 7 -22.46 12.67 -45.85
CA SER A 7 -22.92 12.86 -44.48
C SER A 7 -21.75 12.60 -43.54
N LEU A 8 -21.20 13.66 -42.93
CA LEU A 8 -20.33 13.52 -41.76
C LEU A 8 -21.13 12.79 -40.68
N GLY A 9 -20.77 11.52 -40.46
CA GLY A 9 -21.34 10.71 -39.40
C GLY A 9 -21.20 11.46 -38.08
N LEU A 10 -22.33 11.85 -37.49
CA LEU A 10 -22.39 12.36 -36.13
C LEU A 10 -21.78 11.29 -35.23
N ASN A 11 -20.55 11.52 -34.77
CA ASN A 11 -19.93 10.75 -33.70
C ASN A 11 -20.80 10.94 -32.45
N LYS A 12 -21.83 10.10 -32.27
CA LYS A 12 -22.68 10.11 -31.09
C LYS A 12 -21.77 9.80 -29.91
N LYS A 13 -21.53 10.81 -29.06
CA LYS A 13 -20.87 10.59 -27.78
C LYS A 13 -21.61 9.44 -27.07
N PRO A 14 -20.91 8.40 -26.61
CA PRO A 14 -21.56 7.30 -25.90
C PRO A 14 -22.31 7.85 -24.69
N THR A 15 -23.48 7.29 -24.42
CA THR A 15 -24.27 7.66 -23.22
C THR A 15 -23.49 7.30 -21.96
N LEU A 16 -23.71 8.03 -20.86
CA LEU A 16 -23.07 7.76 -19.56
C LEU A 16 -23.16 6.29 -19.11
N GLN A 17 -24.27 5.61 -19.43
CA GLN A 17 -24.44 4.19 -19.13
C GLN A 17 -23.47 3.31 -19.93
N LEU A 18 -23.37 3.49 -21.24
CA LEU A 18 -22.42 2.78 -22.10
C LEU A 18 -20.96 3.04 -21.69
N GLU A 19 -20.64 4.25 -21.25
CA GLU A 19 -19.30 4.58 -20.72
C GLU A 19 -19.01 3.81 -19.43
N ARG A 20 -20.00 3.70 -18.53
CA ARG A 20 -19.88 2.92 -17.29
C ARG A 20 -19.73 1.42 -17.57
N GLU A 21 -20.56 0.85 -18.44
CA GLU A 21 -20.49 -0.57 -18.82
C GLU A 21 -19.14 -0.93 -19.45
N LYS A 22 -18.62 -0.03 -20.31
CA LYS A 22 -17.29 -0.17 -20.88
C LYS A 22 -16.21 -0.15 -19.79
N LEU A 23 -16.29 0.80 -18.85
CA LEU A 23 -15.36 0.90 -17.74
C LEU A 23 -15.39 -0.37 -16.86
N GLU A 24 -16.57 -0.90 -16.57
CA GLU A 24 -16.72 -2.15 -15.81
C GLU A 24 -16.04 -3.32 -16.51
N LYS A 25 -16.21 -3.46 -17.83
CA LYS A 25 -15.53 -4.47 -18.63
C LYS A 25 -14.02 -4.30 -18.63
N ASP A 26 -13.54 -3.08 -18.84
CA ASP A 26 -12.10 -2.76 -18.87
C ASP A 26 -11.46 -3.02 -17.49
N GLN A 27 -12.16 -2.69 -16.40
CA GLN A 27 -11.72 -2.99 -15.04
C GLN A 27 -11.69 -4.48 -14.74
N ALA A 28 -12.73 -5.23 -15.13
CA ALA A 28 -12.77 -6.68 -14.95
C ALA A 28 -11.58 -7.36 -15.65
N GLU A 29 -11.27 -6.94 -16.88
CA GLU A 29 -10.13 -7.48 -17.64
C GLU A 29 -8.78 -7.09 -17.00
N ALA A 30 -8.62 -5.84 -16.56
CA ALA A 30 -7.41 -5.38 -15.90
C ALA A 30 -7.14 -6.15 -14.60
N ILE A 31 -8.16 -6.29 -13.75
CA ILE A 31 -8.08 -7.01 -12.47
C ILE A 31 -7.79 -8.48 -12.71
N ALA A 32 -8.51 -9.15 -13.62
CA ALA A 32 -8.28 -10.57 -13.92
C ALA A 32 -6.85 -10.85 -14.41
N LYS A 33 -6.29 -9.96 -15.24
CA LYS A 33 -4.89 -10.07 -15.70
C LYS A 33 -3.89 -9.76 -14.57
N ALA A 34 -4.18 -8.77 -13.73
CA ALA A 34 -3.34 -8.42 -12.59
C ALA A 34 -3.29 -9.55 -11.56
N THR A 35 -4.41 -10.22 -11.29
CA THR A 35 -4.53 -11.29 -10.29
C THR A 35 -4.52 -12.69 -10.91
N SER A 36 -3.88 -12.86 -12.07
CA SER A 36 -3.72 -14.17 -12.70
C SER A 36 -3.13 -15.19 -11.71
N PRO A 37 -3.59 -16.46 -11.68
CA PRO A 37 -3.11 -17.49 -10.76
C PRO A 37 -1.67 -17.96 -11.07
N ILE A 38 -1.06 -17.47 -12.15
CA ILE A 38 0.32 -17.79 -12.51
C ILE A 38 1.28 -17.10 -11.55
N GLU A 39 2.21 -17.88 -10.96
CA GLU A 39 3.23 -17.45 -9.99
C GLU A 39 4.34 -16.61 -10.65
N THR A 40 3.95 -15.42 -11.07
CA THR A 40 4.81 -14.39 -11.66
C THR A 40 4.44 -13.05 -11.06
N ALA A 41 5.38 -12.10 -11.09
CA ALA A 41 5.09 -10.72 -10.70
C ALA A 41 3.91 -10.15 -11.50
N VAL A 42 3.12 -9.32 -10.84
CA VAL A 42 2.04 -8.57 -11.49
C VAL A 42 2.65 -7.59 -12.49
N LYS A 43 2.08 -7.51 -13.69
CA LYS A 43 2.55 -6.57 -14.71
C LYS A 43 2.02 -5.16 -14.41
N GLU A 44 2.93 -4.18 -14.37
CA GLU A 44 2.63 -2.79 -14.01
C GLU A 44 1.48 -2.17 -14.83
N LYS A 45 1.40 -2.48 -16.13
CA LYS A 45 0.32 -1.97 -16.99
C LYS A 45 -1.09 -2.34 -16.48
N HIS A 46 -1.26 -3.52 -15.89
CA HIS A 46 -2.57 -3.96 -15.40
C HIS A 46 -2.92 -3.29 -14.07
N ILE A 47 -1.92 -3.08 -13.20
CA ILE A 47 -2.07 -2.30 -11.96
C ILE A 47 -2.48 -0.86 -12.31
N ARG A 48 -1.73 -0.24 -13.23
CA ARG A 48 -2.00 1.13 -13.69
C ARG A 48 -3.40 1.27 -14.28
N SER A 49 -3.86 0.31 -15.10
CA SER A 49 -5.23 0.29 -15.63
C SER A 49 -6.29 0.21 -14.52
N ALA A 50 -6.07 -0.60 -13.48
CA ALA A 50 -6.99 -0.68 -12.35
C ALA A 50 -7.04 0.64 -11.56
N ILE A 51 -5.88 1.24 -11.29
CA ILE A 51 -5.77 2.54 -10.62
C ILE A 51 -6.47 3.64 -11.42
N ILE A 52 -6.18 3.77 -12.73
CA ILE A 52 -6.81 4.77 -13.61
C ILE A 52 -8.33 4.64 -13.61
N GLY A 53 -8.86 3.41 -13.54
CA GLY A 53 -10.30 3.18 -13.44
C GLY A 53 -10.94 3.89 -12.26
N THR A 54 -10.26 3.93 -11.11
CA THR A 54 -10.78 4.65 -9.93
C THR A 54 -10.87 6.17 -10.16
N TRP A 55 -9.96 6.74 -10.95
CA TRP A 55 -9.99 8.16 -11.31
C TRP A 55 -11.09 8.48 -12.32
N GLN A 56 -11.38 7.54 -13.24
CA GLN A 56 -12.46 7.68 -14.21
C GLN A 56 -13.84 7.59 -13.53
N GLU A 57 -14.01 6.67 -12.57
CA GLU A 57 -15.25 6.56 -11.79
C GLU A 57 -15.36 7.60 -10.66
N LYS A 58 -14.24 8.19 -10.22
CA LYS A 58 -14.11 9.02 -9.02
C LYS A 58 -14.38 8.26 -7.71
N GLY A 59 -14.06 6.98 -7.67
CA GLY A 59 -14.32 6.08 -6.54
C GLY A 59 -13.71 4.70 -6.79
N ALA A 60 -13.96 3.74 -5.91
CA ALA A 60 -13.47 2.36 -6.05
C ALA A 60 -14.58 1.31 -6.16
N SER A 61 -15.84 1.72 -6.34
CA SER A 61 -16.97 0.79 -6.40
C SER A 61 -16.84 -0.28 -7.48
N ILE A 62 -16.50 0.09 -8.72
CA ILE A 62 -16.32 -0.89 -9.81
C ILE A 62 -15.13 -1.80 -9.52
N PHE A 63 -14.02 -1.25 -9.01
CA PHE A 63 -12.85 -2.04 -8.66
C PHE A 63 -13.20 -3.15 -7.67
N TRP A 64 -13.85 -2.80 -6.56
CA TRP A 64 -14.22 -3.77 -5.53
C TRP A 64 -15.30 -4.74 -6.00
N ALA A 65 -16.26 -4.30 -6.83
CA ALA A 65 -17.25 -5.17 -7.44
C ALA A 65 -16.60 -6.22 -8.37
N CYS A 66 -15.62 -5.82 -9.17
CA CYS A 66 -14.86 -6.75 -10.01
C CYS A 66 -13.97 -7.68 -9.20
N LEU A 67 -13.25 -7.16 -8.21
CA LEU A 67 -12.40 -7.98 -7.34
C LEU A 67 -13.21 -8.99 -6.53
N GLY A 68 -14.41 -8.63 -6.05
CA GLY A 68 -15.30 -9.52 -5.30
C GLY A 68 -15.84 -10.71 -6.09
N ARG A 69 -15.75 -10.69 -7.43
CA ARG A 69 -16.11 -11.83 -8.30
C ARG A 69 -14.96 -12.83 -8.45
N MET A 70 -13.75 -12.47 -8.02
CA MET A 70 -12.58 -13.35 -8.14
C MET A 70 -12.60 -14.43 -7.05
N PRO A 71 -12.21 -15.68 -7.36
CA PRO A 71 -12.18 -16.78 -6.39
C PRO A 71 -10.93 -16.69 -5.48
N LEU A 72 -10.78 -15.60 -4.73
CA LEU A 72 -9.58 -15.32 -3.94
C LEU A 72 -9.28 -16.41 -2.89
N PRO A 73 -10.24 -16.89 -2.07
CA PRO A 73 -9.93 -17.87 -1.02
C PRO A 73 -9.45 -19.23 -1.55
N SER A 74 -9.86 -19.63 -2.76
CA SER A 74 -9.47 -20.90 -3.37
C SER A 74 -8.24 -20.81 -4.27
N GLN A 75 -7.74 -19.60 -4.56
CA GLN A 75 -6.60 -19.37 -5.45
C GLN A 75 -5.54 -18.53 -4.75
N VAL A 76 -4.59 -19.19 -4.07
CA VAL A 76 -3.63 -18.52 -3.19
C VAL A 76 -2.74 -17.48 -3.91
N ILE A 77 -2.24 -17.77 -5.11
CA ILE A 77 -1.42 -16.82 -5.87
C ILE A 77 -2.24 -15.61 -6.33
N MET A 78 -3.48 -15.85 -6.75
CA MET A 78 -4.42 -14.80 -7.12
C MET A 78 -4.71 -13.89 -5.92
N CYS A 79 -4.96 -14.47 -4.75
CA CYS A 79 -5.20 -13.74 -3.52
C CYS A 79 -3.99 -12.88 -3.12
N TRP A 80 -2.77 -13.44 -3.17
CA TRP A 80 -1.54 -12.69 -2.93
C TRP A 80 -1.41 -11.46 -3.84
N LYS A 81 -1.63 -11.66 -5.14
CA LYS A 81 -1.57 -10.58 -6.14
C LYS A 81 -2.71 -9.57 -5.99
N ALA A 82 -3.88 -10.02 -5.53
CA ALA A 82 -4.99 -9.15 -5.18
C ALA A 82 -4.65 -8.24 -4.01
N MET A 83 -3.97 -8.74 -2.96
CA MET A 83 -3.54 -7.89 -1.83
C MET A 83 -2.58 -6.80 -2.29
N PHE A 84 -1.62 -7.17 -3.16
CA PHE A 84 -0.72 -6.18 -3.76
C PHE A 84 -1.47 -5.14 -4.60
N LEU A 85 -2.43 -5.57 -5.42
CA LEU A 85 -3.24 -4.66 -6.23
C LEU A 85 -4.08 -3.70 -5.38
N VAL A 86 -4.72 -4.19 -4.32
CA VAL A 86 -5.45 -3.37 -3.35
C VAL A 86 -4.51 -2.37 -2.68
N HIS A 87 -3.32 -2.80 -2.25
CA HIS A 87 -2.35 -1.91 -1.61
C HIS A 87 -1.98 -0.73 -2.52
N LYS A 88 -1.66 -1.01 -3.79
CA LYS A 88 -1.37 0.01 -4.80
C LYS A 88 -2.56 0.93 -5.05
N LEU A 89 -3.78 0.39 -5.10
CA LEU A 89 -5.01 1.18 -5.26
C LEU A 89 -5.28 2.12 -4.08
N LEU A 90 -5.10 1.65 -2.84
CA LEU A 90 -5.26 2.49 -1.64
C LEU A 90 -4.22 3.60 -1.57
N ARG A 91 -3.05 3.41 -2.20
CA ARG A 91 -1.96 4.39 -2.25
C ARG A 91 -2.12 5.41 -3.37
N GLU A 92 -2.50 4.98 -4.57
CA GLU A 92 -2.39 5.75 -5.82
C GLU A 92 -3.73 5.99 -6.54
N GLY A 93 -4.81 5.36 -6.06
CA GLY A 93 -6.16 5.54 -6.56
C GLY A 93 -6.71 6.94 -6.27
N HIS A 94 -7.91 7.20 -6.80
CA HIS A 94 -8.67 8.40 -6.47
C HIS A 94 -8.81 8.55 -4.94
N PRO A 95 -8.72 9.75 -4.33
CA PRO A 95 -8.78 9.90 -2.87
C PRO A 95 -10.00 9.25 -2.19
N ALA A 96 -11.16 9.26 -2.87
CA ALA A 96 -12.36 8.59 -2.39
C ALA A 96 -12.21 7.07 -2.28
N ALA A 97 -11.32 6.44 -3.07
CA ALA A 97 -11.08 5.00 -3.03
C ALA A 97 -10.67 4.53 -1.63
N LEU A 98 -9.85 5.30 -0.93
CA LEU A 98 -9.37 4.96 0.41
C LEU A 98 -10.52 4.99 1.43
N GLN A 99 -11.34 6.03 1.39
CA GLN A 99 -12.51 6.21 2.26
C GLN A 99 -13.61 5.17 1.96
N GLU A 100 -13.94 4.96 0.69
CA GLU A 100 -14.92 3.97 0.26
C GLU A 100 -14.47 2.53 0.58
N SER A 101 -13.17 2.28 0.67
CA SER A 101 -12.64 0.95 1.00
C SER A 101 -12.93 0.52 2.43
N PHE A 102 -13.26 1.47 3.33
CA PHE A 102 -13.64 1.16 4.71
C PHE A 102 -14.83 0.18 4.80
N LYS A 103 -15.78 0.24 3.85
CA LYS A 103 -16.93 -0.67 3.82
C LYS A 103 -16.55 -2.15 3.58
N TYR A 104 -15.36 -2.41 3.04
CA TYR A 104 -14.83 -3.77 2.82
C TYR A 104 -13.93 -4.24 3.96
N ARG A 105 -13.74 -3.44 5.02
CA ARG A 105 -12.87 -3.79 6.14
C ARG A 105 -13.23 -5.13 6.78
N GLN A 106 -14.52 -5.39 7.01
CA GLN A 106 -14.93 -6.65 7.64
C GLN A 106 -14.61 -7.86 6.74
N LEU A 107 -14.84 -7.74 5.44
CA LEU A 107 -14.46 -8.77 4.46
C LEU A 107 -12.96 -9.08 4.51
N LEU A 108 -12.11 -8.05 4.63
CA LEU A 108 -10.66 -8.24 4.75
C LEU A 108 -10.29 -8.93 6.07
N LYS A 109 -10.97 -8.62 7.17
CA LYS A 109 -10.78 -9.28 8.47
C LYS A 109 -11.16 -10.76 8.45
N ASP A 110 -12.32 -11.08 7.87
CA ASP A 110 -12.77 -12.46 7.77
C ASP A 110 -11.80 -13.29 6.92
N MET A 111 -11.29 -12.68 5.83
CA MET A 111 -10.26 -13.28 5.00
C MET A 111 -8.92 -13.45 5.73
N GLU A 112 -8.56 -12.51 6.61
CA GLU A 112 -7.33 -12.58 7.40
C GLU A 112 -7.37 -13.77 8.36
N GLN A 113 -8.48 -13.92 9.10
CA GLN A 113 -8.72 -15.04 10.01
C GLN A 113 -8.70 -16.40 9.29
N PHE A 114 -9.25 -16.45 8.08
CA PHE A 114 -9.18 -17.65 7.24
C PHE A 114 -7.73 -18.04 6.93
N TRP A 115 -6.92 -17.09 6.44
CA TRP A 115 -5.55 -17.37 6.02
C TRP A 115 -4.56 -17.54 7.18
N GLN A 116 -4.88 -17.05 8.39
CA GLN A 116 -4.03 -17.15 9.58
C GLN A 116 -3.61 -18.59 9.91
N HIS A 117 -4.46 -19.57 9.59
CA HIS A 117 -4.24 -21.00 9.87
C HIS A 117 -3.45 -21.73 8.78
N SER A 118 -2.96 -21.01 7.78
CA SER A 118 -2.22 -21.61 6.65
C SER A 118 -0.90 -22.24 7.09
N PRO A 119 -0.41 -23.27 6.38
CA PRO A 119 0.91 -23.83 6.61
C PRO A 119 2.02 -22.77 6.54
N LYS A 120 2.98 -22.86 7.48
CA LYS A 120 4.16 -21.98 7.51
C LYS A 120 4.95 -22.09 6.20
N GLY A 121 5.50 -20.96 5.73
CA GLY A 121 6.34 -20.89 4.52
C GLY A 121 5.59 -20.70 3.20
N GLY A 122 4.27 -20.91 3.18
CA GLY A 122 3.41 -20.69 2.01
C GLY A 122 2.89 -19.26 1.88
N TYR A 123 2.31 -18.95 0.72
CA TYR A 123 1.64 -17.66 0.46
C TYR A 123 0.47 -17.39 1.41
N GLY A 124 -0.23 -18.42 1.91
CA GLY A 124 -1.35 -18.23 2.82
C GLY A 124 -0.99 -17.43 4.08
N VAL A 125 0.13 -17.76 4.73
CA VAL A 125 0.61 -16.97 5.88
C VAL A 125 1.00 -15.55 5.44
N LEU A 126 1.64 -15.39 4.28
CA LEU A 126 1.99 -14.05 3.77
C LEU A 126 0.72 -13.21 3.53
N ILE A 127 -0.35 -13.81 3.00
CA ILE A 127 -1.64 -13.16 2.76
C ILE A 127 -2.27 -12.68 4.07
N SER A 128 -2.26 -13.48 5.15
CA SER A 128 -2.77 -13.02 6.46
C SER A 128 -2.00 -11.77 6.95
N TYR A 129 -0.67 -11.77 6.87
CA TYR A 129 0.12 -10.59 7.24
C TYR A 129 -0.14 -9.39 6.32
N TYR A 130 -0.36 -9.63 5.03
CA TYR A 130 -0.68 -8.55 4.10
C TYR A 130 -2.08 -7.96 4.36
N LEU A 131 -3.07 -8.81 4.69
CA LEU A 131 -4.39 -8.33 5.07
C LEU A 131 -4.33 -7.45 6.32
N LYS A 132 -3.47 -7.76 7.30
CA LYS A 132 -3.24 -6.87 8.46
C LYS A 132 -2.72 -5.49 8.04
N VAL A 133 -1.79 -5.42 7.10
CA VAL A 133 -1.30 -4.15 6.52
C VAL A 133 -2.45 -3.37 5.88
N LEU A 134 -3.29 -4.02 5.06
CA LEU A 134 -4.41 -3.36 4.38
C LEU A 134 -5.46 -2.84 5.37
N ILE A 135 -5.77 -3.63 6.40
CA ILE A 135 -6.70 -3.23 7.47
C ILE A 135 -6.13 -2.06 8.27
N ALA A 136 -4.84 -2.12 8.65
CA ALA A 136 -4.17 -1.04 9.35
C ALA A 136 -4.18 0.26 8.53
N LYS A 137 -3.89 0.18 7.22
CA LYS A 137 -3.99 1.32 6.30
C LYS A 137 -5.40 1.93 6.30
N ILE A 138 -6.42 1.09 6.10
CA ILE A 138 -7.82 1.54 6.06
C ILE A 138 -8.23 2.19 7.39
N ASP A 139 -7.90 1.58 8.52
CA ASP A 139 -8.24 2.10 9.85
C ASP A 139 -7.52 3.41 10.15
N PHE A 140 -6.23 3.50 9.81
CA PHE A 140 -5.44 4.70 9.97
C PHE A 140 -6.03 5.87 9.18
N HIS A 141 -6.35 5.67 7.91
CA HIS A 141 -6.86 6.74 7.04
C HIS A 141 -8.35 7.07 7.27
N GLN A 142 -9.11 6.17 7.91
CA GLN A 142 -10.46 6.49 8.39
C GLN A 142 -10.43 7.54 9.50
N LYS A 143 -9.41 7.47 10.39
CA LYS A 143 -9.22 8.43 11.48
C LYS A 143 -8.46 9.69 11.03
N ASN A 144 -7.48 9.51 10.15
CA ASN A 144 -6.52 10.53 9.75
C ASN A 144 -6.66 10.89 8.26
N SER A 145 -7.87 11.25 7.84
CA SER A 145 -8.19 11.51 6.42
C SER A 145 -7.44 12.69 5.80
N PHE A 146 -6.84 13.56 6.63
CA PHE A 146 -5.97 14.65 6.19
C PHE A 146 -4.61 14.16 5.66
N ILE A 147 -4.20 12.93 5.99
CA ILE A 147 -2.98 12.30 5.48
C ILE A 147 -3.31 11.57 4.16
N PRO A 148 -2.71 11.96 3.03
CA PRO A 148 -2.95 11.31 1.75
C PRO A 148 -2.52 9.83 1.76
N GLY A 149 -3.14 9.00 0.91
CA GLY A 149 -2.79 7.57 0.79
C GLY A 149 -1.33 7.31 0.41
N THR A 150 -0.66 8.28 -0.23
CA THR A 150 0.77 8.25 -0.56
C THR A 150 1.69 8.55 0.62
N LEU A 151 1.14 8.99 1.75
CA LEU A 151 1.84 9.48 2.95
C LEU A 151 2.79 10.66 2.67
N LYS A 152 2.47 11.46 1.64
CA LYS A 152 3.21 12.65 1.26
C LYS A 152 2.26 13.83 1.11
N SER A 153 2.71 15.03 1.45
CA SER A 153 1.95 16.26 1.24
C SER A 153 1.60 16.44 -0.24
N THR A 154 0.34 16.79 -0.53
CA THR A 154 -0.13 17.06 -1.90
C THR A 154 0.47 18.34 -2.48
N THR A 155 0.81 19.31 -1.62
CA THR A 155 1.39 20.60 -2.01
C THR A 155 2.92 20.61 -1.95
N GLY A 156 3.54 19.48 -1.61
CA GLY A 156 4.96 19.42 -1.25
C GLY A 156 5.21 19.89 0.19
N GLY A 157 6.39 19.54 0.72
CA GLY A 157 6.76 19.81 2.11
C GLY A 157 6.13 18.84 3.13
N ASP A 158 6.03 19.29 4.37
CA ASP A 158 5.56 18.49 5.50
C ASP A 158 4.03 18.34 5.53
N ILE A 159 3.57 17.26 6.17
CA ILE A 159 2.14 17.02 6.42
C ILE A 159 1.59 18.13 7.32
N GLN A 160 0.44 18.69 6.93
CA GLN A 160 -0.27 19.68 7.73
C GLN A 160 -1.23 18.98 8.68
N TYR A 161 -1.01 19.11 9.98
CA TYR A 161 -1.87 18.53 11.00
C TYR A 161 -3.04 19.48 11.33
N PRO A 162 -4.26 18.96 11.50
CA PRO A 162 -5.43 19.78 11.82
C PRO A 162 -5.39 20.36 13.24
N SER A 163 -4.59 19.77 14.13
CA SER A 163 -4.41 20.17 15.52
C SER A 163 -2.93 20.34 15.84
N THR A 164 -2.65 21.17 16.85
CA THR A 164 -1.34 21.38 17.45
C THR A 164 -1.26 20.85 18.88
N SER A 165 -2.26 20.10 19.34
CA SER A 165 -2.26 19.48 20.66
C SER A 165 -1.23 18.36 20.76
N ASN A 166 -0.51 18.33 21.88
CA ASN A 166 0.42 17.24 22.19
C ASN A 166 -0.29 15.89 22.30
N ASP A 167 -1.52 15.86 22.81
CA ASP A 167 -2.29 14.62 22.96
C ASP A 167 -2.65 14.01 21.60
N ASP A 168 -3.00 14.86 20.62
CA ASP A 168 -3.29 14.43 19.26
C ASP A 168 -2.04 13.92 18.55
N TYR A 169 -0.89 14.58 18.74
CA TYR A 169 0.40 14.11 18.22
C TYR A 169 0.83 12.79 18.87
N PHE A 170 0.58 12.63 20.16
CA PHE A 170 0.93 11.42 20.90
C PHE A 170 0.12 10.24 20.38
N GLN A 171 -1.19 10.40 20.25
CA GLN A 171 -2.07 9.37 19.72
C GLN A 171 -1.74 9.04 18.25
N LEU A 172 -1.48 10.06 17.41
CA LEU A 172 -1.12 9.86 16.01
C LEU A 172 0.21 9.09 15.86
N ALA A 173 1.20 9.37 16.72
CA ALA A 173 2.47 8.63 16.72
C ALA A 173 2.26 7.14 17.02
N VAL A 174 1.40 6.81 18.00
CA VAL A 174 1.03 5.41 18.29
C VAL A 174 0.41 4.75 17.07
N GLU A 175 -0.55 5.41 16.41
CA GLU A 175 -1.23 4.85 15.23
C GLU A 175 -0.28 4.65 14.03
N LEU A 176 0.67 5.56 13.83
CA LEU A 176 1.72 5.42 12.81
C LEU A 176 2.65 4.25 13.12
N PHE A 177 3.03 4.09 14.39
CA PHE A 177 3.88 2.98 14.80
C PHE A 177 3.16 1.64 14.66
N ASP A 178 1.88 1.55 15.02
CA ASP A 178 1.05 0.36 14.81
C ASP A 178 0.99 -0.01 13.32
N TYR A 179 0.80 0.98 12.45
CA TYR A 179 0.77 0.76 11.01
C TYR A 179 2.15 0.30 10.48
N MET A 180 3.23 0.97 10.89
CA MET A 180 4.61 0.60 10.51
C MET A 180 4.95 -0.85 10.90
N ASP A 181 4.56 -1.27 12.11
CA ASP A 181 4.84 -2.62 12.60
C ASP A 181 4.20 -3.69 11.70
N THR A 182 3.00 -3.46 11.16
CA THR A 182 2.39 -4.41 10.22
C THR A 182 3.20 -4.57 8.92
N LEU A 183 3.81 -3.49 8.44
CA LEU A 183 4.64 -3.51 7.23
C LEU A 183 5.97 -4.21 7.47
N ILE A 184 6.61 -3.93 8.62
CA ILE A 184 7.85 -4.59 9.07
C ILE A 184 7.61 -6.09 9.27
N ASP A 185 6.50 -6.47 9.89
CA ASP A 185 6.14 -7.87 10.07
C ASP A 185 5.94 -8.57 8.71
N LEU A 186 5.24 -7.93 7.77
CA LEU A 186 5.03 -8.49 6.44
C LEU A 186 6.36 -8.71 5.68
N GLU A 187 7.25 -7.72 5.66
CA GLU A 187 8.54 -7.88 4.96
C GLU A 187 9.37 -9.01 5.58
N LYS A 188 9.45 -9.07 6.92
CA LYS A 188 10.18 -10.14 7.63
C LYS A 188 9.63 -11.51 7.26
N LYS A 189 8.31 -11.65 7.14
CA LYS A 189 7.68 -12.91 6.70
C LYS A 189 7.99 -13.23 5.25
N ILE A 190 7.98 -12.25 4.34
CA ILE A 190 8.35 -12.49 2.94
C ILE A 190 9.80 -12.96 2.87
N PHE A 191 10.74 -12.26 3.51
CA PHE A 191 12.15 -12.66 3.57
C PHE A 191 12.36 -14.05 4.16
N ALA A 192 11.62 -14.41 5.21
CA ALA A 192 11.69 -15.76 5.80
C ALA A 192 11.27 -16.87 4.82
N THR A 193 10.55 -16.54 3.73
CA THR A 193 10.23 -17.50 2.66
C THR A 193 11.25 -17.54 1.52
N LEU A 194 12.21 -16.61 1.49
CA LEU A 194 13.28 -16.59 0.51
C LEU A 194 14.42 -17.46 1.03
N ASP A 195 14.71 -18.57 0.35
CA ASP A 195 15.84 -19.44 0.69
C ASP A 195 17.15 -18.65 0.51
N ARG A 196 17.96 -18.58 1.58
CA ARG A 196 19.22 -17.81 1.64
C ARG A 196 20.22 -18.20 0.54
N PHE A 197 20.12 -19.41 0.01
CA PHE A 197 21.00 -19.91 -1.06
C PHE A 197 20.38 -19.82 -2.47
N ARG A 198 19.14 -19.35 -2.59
CA ARG A 198 18.40 -19.20 -3.86
C ARG A 198 17.72 -17.85 -4.07
N SER A 199 18.05 -16.82 -3.28
CA SER A 199 17.54 -15.45 -3.39
C SER A 199 17.96 -14.68 -4.65
N ASN A 200 17.98 -15.34 -5.81
CA ASN A 200 18.10 -14.66 -7.08
C ASN A 200 16.76 -13.99 -7.40
N SER A 201 16.70 -12.67 -7.19
CA SER A 201 15.54 -11.81 -7.51
C SER A 201 15.12 -11.81 -8.99
N GLN A 202 15.85 -12.51 -9.88
CA GLN A 202 15.46 -12.72 -11.28
C GLN A 202 14.55 -13.94 -11.49
N ILE A 203 14.40 -14.82 -10.50
CA ILE A 203 13.49 -15.98 -10.59
C ILE A 203 12.03 -15.50 -10.49
N GLN A 204 11.18 -15.92 -11.43
CA GLN A 204 9.78 -15.48 -11.52
C GLN A 204 8.97 -15.71 -10.24
N ALA A 205 9.12 -16.88 -9.60
CA ALA A 205 8.45 -17.20 -8.33
C ALA A 205 8.92 -16.28 -7.19
N VAL A 206 10.23 -15.96 -7.14
CA VAL A 206 10.78 -15.00 -6.18
C VAL A 206 10.19 -13.61 -6.45
N GLN A 207 10.16 -13.16 -7.70
CA GLN A 207 9.55 -11.89 -8.09
C GLN A 207 8.06 -11.80 -7.71
N CYS A 208 7.31 -12.91 -7.82
CA CYS A 208 5.93 -12.94 -7.36
C CYS A 208 5.83 -12.66 -5.85
N ARG A 209 6.73 -13.22 -5.03
CA ARG A 209 6.80 -12.98 -3.58
C ARG A 209 7.25 -11.57 -3.23
N ILE A 210 8.25 -11.03 -3.93
CA ILE A 210 8.84 -9.72 -3.59
C ILE A 210 8.20 -8.55 -4.34
N CYS A 211 7.24 -8.77 -5.25
CA CYS A 211 6.56 -7.68 -5.95
C CYS A 211 5.89 -6.62 -5.04
N PRO A 212 5.53 -6.90 -3.77
CA PRO A 212 5.10 -5.86 -2.84
C PRO A 212 6.21 -4.97 -2.28
N PHE A 213 7.48 -5.37 -2.32
CA PHE A 213 8.56 -4.62 -1.67
C PHE A 213 8.64 -3.16 -2.11
N PRO A 214 8.52 -2.80 -3.41
CA PRO A 214 8.51 -1.40 -3.81
C PRO A 214 7.43 -0.56 -3.12
N VAL A 215 6.20 -1.07 -2.97
CA VAL A 215 5.12 -0.33 -2.29
C VAL A 215 5.34 -0.30 -0.77
N ILE A 216 5.82 -1.40 -0.17
CA ILE A 216 6.13 -1.45 1.26
C ILE A 216 7.24 -0.45 1.61
N ILE A 217 8.30 -0.36 0.81
CA ILE A 217 9.38 0.62 0.98
C ILE A 217 8.84 2.05 0.94
N GLN A 218 7.97 2.35 -0.01
CA GLN A 218 7.36 3.67 -0.14
C GLN A 218 6.45 4.03 1.04
N GLU A 219 5.67 3.07 1.56
CA GLU A 219 4.85 3.26 2.76
C GLU A 219 5.73 3.47 3.99
N CYS A 220 6.69 2.58 4.25
CA CYS A 220 7.62 2.71 5.37
C CYS A 220 8.38 4.04 5.33
N SER A 221 8.81 4.49 4.15
CA SER A 221 9.50 5.78 4.00
C SER A 221 8.60 6.96 4.35
N GLY A 222 7.32 6.92 3.95
CA GLY A 222 6.35 7.95 4.30
C GLY A 222 6.02 7.95 5.79
N LEU A 223 5.73 6.78 6.36
CA LEU A 223 5.47 6.64 7.80
C LEU A 223 6.67 7.11 8.62
N TYR A 224 7.89 6.75 8.24
CA TYR A 224 9.10 7.18 8.93
C TYR A 224 9.25 8.70 8.92
N ALA A 225 9.01 9.36 7.79
CA ALA A 225 9.09 10.81 7.69
C ALA A 225 8.09 11.52 8.60
N ILE A 226 6.83 11.04 8.63
CA ILE A 226 5.78 11.61 9.50
C ILE A 226 6.12 11.34 10.97
N SER A 227 6.52 10.10 11.31
CA SER A 227 6.93 9.74 12.67
C SER A 227 8.11 10.57 13.15
N LEU A 228 9.10 10.85 12.29
CA LEU A 228 10.25 11.68 12.64
C LEU A 228 9.84 13.12 13.00
N ASP A 229 8.98 13.73 12.20
CA ASP A 229 8.44 15.07 12.48
C ASP A 229 7.61 15.09 13.77
N LEU A 230 6.73 14.11 13.98
CA LEU A 230 5.95 14.01 15.23
C LEU A 230 6.82 13.81 16.45
N MET A 231 7.87 12.97 16.38
CA MET A 231 8.78 12.77 17.50
C MET A 231 9.51 14.07 17.88
N HIS A 232 9.92 14.90 16.90
CA HIS A 232 10.48 16.23 17.21
C HIS A 232 9.45 17.15 17.88
N ARG A 233 8.21 17.19 17.39
CA ARG A 233 7.13 18.02 17.95
C ARG A 233 6.79 17.60 19.38
N LEU A 234 6.65 16.30 19.63
CA LEU A 234 6.39 15.75 20.95
C LEU A 234 7.51 16.11 21.93
N HIS A 235 8.78 15.96 21.53
CA HIS A 235 9.91 16.32 22.38
C HIS A 235 10.07 17.83 22.62
N ALA A 236 9.53 18.68 21.73
CA ALA A 236 9.42 20.11 21.99
C ALA A 236 8.36 20.42 23.06
N GLY A 237 7.21 19.72 23.00
CA GLY A 237 6.02 20.00 23.79
C GLY A 237 5.87 19.25 25.11
N LEU A 238 6.56 18.11 25.31
CA LEU A 238 6.37 17.23 26.46
C LEU A 238 7.69 16.93 27.21
N PRO A 239 7.63 16.56 28.50
CA PRO A 239 8.77 16.03 29.25
C PRO A 239 9.34 14.75 28.62
N ASP A 240 10.67 14.58 28.74
CA ASP A 240 11.39 13.48 28.10
C ASP A 240 10.95 12.10 28.64
N GLU A 241 10.59 12.05 29.93
CA GLU A 241 10.18 10.83 30.63
C GLU A 241 8.88 10.24 30.05
N LEU A 242 7.93 11.09 29.63
CA LEU A 242 6.65 10.64 29.06
C LEU A 242 6.82 10.01 27.68
N LEU A 243 7.91 10.31 26.99
CA LEU A 243 8.19 9.87 25.63
C LEU A 243 9.15 8.68 25.55
N ALA A 244 9.55 8.09 26.69
CA ALA A 244 10.50 6.98 26.73
C ALA A 244 10.06 5.79 25.86
N ALA A 245 8.80 5.35 26.00
CA ALA A 245 8.25 4.25 25.20
C ALA A 245 8.14 4.58 23.71
N HIS A 246 7.85 5.85 23.36
CA HIS A 246 7.79 6.30 21.97
C HIS A 246 9.18 6.27 21.32
N ARG A 247 10.21 6.74 22.04
CA ARG A 247 11.60 6.67 21.58
C ARG A 247 12.04 5.23 21.39
N GLU A 248 11.76 4.35 22.35
CA GLU A 248 12.13 2.93 22.25
C GLU A 248 11.53 2.29 20.99
N ARG A 249 10.22 2.48 20.76
CA ARG A 249 9.53 1.94 19.58
C ARG A 249 10.05 2.55 18.28
N PHE A 250 10.26 3.88 18.24
CA PHE A 250 10.84 4.56 17.08
C PHE A 250 12.23 4.00 16.74
N TYR A 251 13.12 3.84 17.72
CA TYR A 251 14.47 3.32 17.49
C TYR A 251 14.49 1.85 17.09
N GLN A 252 13.54 1.05 17.58
CA GLN A 252 13.40 -0.33 17.14
C GLN A 252 12.97 -0.38 15.67
N GLN A 253 11.94 0.38 15.28
CA GLN A 253 11.51 0.49 13.89
C GLN A 253 12.62 1.04 12.98
N TYR A 254 13.40 2.03 13.45
CA TYR A 254 14.55 2.56 12.72
C TYR A 254 15.56 1.46 12.35
N LYS A 255 15.90 0.59 13.31
CA LYS A 255 16.82 -0.54 13.08
C LYS A 255 16.24 -1.53 12.06
N ASP A 256 14.97 -1.89 12.23
CA ASP A 256 14.28 -2.82 11.34
C ASP A 256 14.20 -2.28 9.90
N LEU A 257 13.86 -1.00 9.73
CA LEU A 257 13.85 -0.34 8.42
C LEU A 257 15.24 -0.28 7.78
N LYS A 258 16.29 -0.02 8.58
CA LYS A 258 17.67 0.00 8.07
C LYS A 258 18.07 -1.37 7.50
N THR A 259 17.74 -2.45 8.21
CA THR A 259 17.94 -3.82 7.73
C THR A 259 17.13 -4.09 6.46
N PHE A 260 15.84 -3.76 6.47
CA PHE A 260 14.97 -3.97 5.32
C PHE A 260 15.46 -3.24 4.07
N TYR A 261 15.81 -1.96 4.19
CA TYR A 261 16.31 -1.16 3.08
C TYR A 261 17.65 -1.65 2.55
N PHE A 262 18.55 -2.11 3.42
CA PHE A 262 19.80 -2.73 3.00
C PHE A 262 19.54 -4.01 2.18
N ASP A 263 18.73 -4.94 2.72
CA ASP A 263 18.46 -6.22 2.08
C ASP A 263 17.70 -6.05 0.75
N ALA A 264 16.65 -5.22 0.75
CA ALA A 264 15.88 -4.92 -0.45
C ALA A 264 16.69 -4.12 -1.49
N GLY A 265 17.58 -3.23 -1.04
CA GLY A 265 18.53 -2.49 -1.90
C GLY A 265 19.54 -3.39 -2.62
N ASN A 266 19.79 -4.59 -2.10
CA ASN A 266 20.62 -5.59 -2.77
C ASN A 266 19.86 -6.38 -3.85
N MET A 267 18.53 -6.29 -3.91
CA MET A 267 17.71 -6.99 -4.89
C MET A 267 17.58 -6.21 -6.20
N ALA A 268 18.06 -6.79 -7.31
CA ALA A 268 18.01 -6.17 -8.63
C ALA A 268 16.57 -5.85 -9.09
N TYR A 269 15.61 -6.75 -8.80
CA TYR A 269 14.20 -6.52 -9.11
C TYR A 269 13.62 -5.29 -8.39
N VAL A 270 13.93 -5.11 -7.10
CA VAL A 270 13.41 -3.99 -6.30
C VAL A 270 14.01 -2.67 -6.75
N LYS A 271 15.34 -2.63 -6.93
CA LYS A 271 16.06 -1.44 -7.43
C LYS A 271 15.54 -0.94 -8.78
N ALA A 272 15.08 -1.85 -9.63
CA ALA A 272 14.53 -1.47 -10.94
C ALA A 272 13.16 -0.78 -10.84
N LEU A 273 12.44 -0.93 -9.73
CA LEU A 273 11.05 -0.48 -9.58
C LEU A 273 10.86 0.68 -8.60
N CYS A 274 11.80 0.89 -7.68
CA CYS A 274 11.76 2.04 -6.77
C CYS A 274 13.16 2.46 -6.33
N VAL A 275 13.27 3.73 -5.92
CA VAL A 275 14.43 4.21 -5.16
C VAL A 275 14.30 3.70 -3.73
N VAL A 276 15.27 2.90 -3.30
CA VAL A 276 15.36 2.41 -1.92
C VAL A 276 16.03 3.49 -1.06
N PRO A 277 15.38 4.01 -0.01
CA PRO A 277 15.99 5.01 0.88
C PRO A 277 17.23 4.47 1.59
N SER A 278 18.12 5.37 1.97
CA SER A 278 19.21 5.07 2.90
C SER A 278 18.97 5.83 4.21
N LEU A 279 19.09 5.14 5.35
CA LEU A 279 19.03 5.74 6.67
C LEU A 279 20.46 6.01 7.17
N SER A 280 20.64 7.03 8.00
CA SER A 280 21.94 7.37 8.57
C SER A 280 22.51 6.25 9.44
N GLU A 281 23.83 6.27 9.67
CA GLU A 281 24.45 5.27 10.54
C GLU A 281 23.92 5.35 11.97
N THR A 282 23.84 6.57 12.50
CA THR A 282 23.27 6.88 13.80
C THR A 282 21.79 7.26 13.67
N PRO A 283 20.93 6.83 14.62
CA PRO A 283 19.54 7.26 14.65
C PRO A 283 19.44 8.76 14.99
N PRO A 284 18.32 9.41 14.61
CA PRO A 284 18.01 10.77 15.03
C PRO A 284 18.02 10.93 16.56
N VAL A 285 18.39 12.11 17.04
CA VAL A 285 18.37 12.44 18.47
C VAL A 285 17.27 13.47 18.72
N PHE A 286 16.38 13.17 19.65
CA PHE A 286 15.22 14.03 19.97
C PHE A 286 15.41 14.91 21.22
N ALA A 287 16.54 14.78 21.92
CA ALA A 287 16.81 15.58 23.11
C ALA A 287 16.86 17.08 22.76
N LYS A 288 16.31 17.92 23.65
CA LYS A 288 16.38 19.38 23.50
C LYS A 288 17.85 19.80 23.38
N MET A 289 18.26 20.38 22.25
CA MET A 289 19.45 21.23 22.25
C MET A 289 19.17 22.34 23.26
N ARG A 290 19.92 22.35 24.37
CA ARG A 290 19.90 23.42 25.36
C ARG A 290 20.54 24.67 24.77
#